data_AF-A0A497G008-F1
#
_entry.id   AF-A0A497G008-F1
#
_cell.length_a   1.000
_cell.length_b   1.000
_cell.length_c   1.000
_cell.angle_alpha   90.00
_cell.angle_beta   90.00
_cell.angle_gamma   90.00
#
_symmetry.space_group_name_H-M   'P 1'
#
loop_
_entity.id
_entity.type
_entity.pdbx_description
1 polymer ?
#
loop_
_entity_poly.entity_id
_entity_poly.type
_entity_poly.pdbx_seq_one_letter_code
_entity_poly.pdbx_strand_id
1 'polypeptide(L)'
;MQDLKKLHEIGEFALRLKVYKNTLILGFSLYLFGMLIAGSLIVVNSLIDMNLVNSQAALFSILLAIIVPTVLSVYIIVYVFRAAPVVSEKSEYWIASSSIPFAVIYAISSIYCPEILHVVWYLALGLSLLIASTLLETKWAKENKIWAKPYMLSGLLITFLSPAVIYLGLKVQTADPAYLATGLTLIAFCISGTYSIVKAERGLIFERGAKKPS
;
A
#
# COMPACT_ATOMS: atom_id res chain seq x y z
N MET A 1 17.88 21.62 37.80
CA MET A 1 17.11 20.35 37.65
C MET A 1 15.83 20.51 36.82
N GLN A 2 15.06 21.59 36.96
CA GLN A 2 13.86 21.83 36.13
C GLN A 2 14.15 21.92 34.62
N ASP A 3 15.28 22.51 34.22
CA ASP A 3 15.63 22.67 32.79
C ASP A 3 15.99 21.34 32.11
N LEU A 4 16.65 20.43 32.84
CA LEU A 4 16.94 19.07 32.36
C LEU A 4 15.66 18.27 32.13
N LYS A 5 14.65 18.44 32.99
CA LYS A 5 13.34 17.78 32.85
C LYS A 5 12.60 18.30 31.61
N LYS A 6 12.60 19.62 31.39
CA LYS A 6 12.03 20.23 30.17
C LYS A 6 12.73 19.76 28.90
N LEU A 7 14.06 19.72 28.89
CA LEU A 7 14.84 19.21 27.75
C LEU A 7 14.49 17.75 27.40
N HIS A 8 14.34 16.91 28.42
CA HIS A 8 13.95 15.52 28.23
C HIS A 8 12.52 15.39 27.66
N GLU A 9 11.56 16.16 28.19
CA GLU A 9 10.18 16.19 27.68
C GLU A 9 10.08 16.66 26.23
N ILE A 10 10.87 17.67 25.85
CA ILE A 10 10.97 18.16 24.46
C ILE A 10 11.55 17.07 23.55
N GLY A 11 12.59 16.37 24.01
CA GLY A 11 13.21 15.27 23.27
C GLY A 11 12.25 14.10 23.03
N GLU A 12 11.53 13.66 24.06
CA GLU A 12 10.48 12.63 23.94
C GLU A 12 9.39 13.05 22.95
N PHE A 13 8.93 14.31 23.03
CA PHE A 13 7.92 14.83 22.11
C PHE A 13 8.41 14.84 20.66
N ALA A 14 9.65 15.26 20.42
CA ALA A 14 10.25 15.26 19.08
C ALA A 14 10.35 13.83 18.49
N LEU A 15 10.73 12.84 19.31
CA LEU A 15 10.75 11.44 18.90
C LEU A 15 9.35 10.95 18.54
N ARG A 16 8.34 11.21 19.37
CA ARG A 16 6.95 10.84 19.07
C ARG A 16 6.43 11.49 17.80
N LEU A 17 6.73 12.77 17.60
CA LEU A 17 6.34 13.49 16.39
C LEU A 17 6.98 12.86 15.13
N LYS A 18 8.20 12.36 15.24
CA LYS A 18 8.87 11.62 14.16
C LYS A 18 8.15 10.31 13.84
N VAL A 19 7.78 9.52 14.85
CA VAL A 19 7.03 8.26 14.66
C VAL A 19 5.63 8.51 14.10
N TYR A 20 4.95 9.54 14.59
CA TYR A 20 3.68 10.03 14.06
C TYR A 20 3.80 10.37 12.56
N LYS A 21 4.76 11.23 12.19
CA LYS A 21 5.01 11.62 10.80
C LYS A 21 5.27 10.39 9.92
N ASN A 22 6.14 9.47 10.35
CA ASN A 22 6.44 8.26 9.59
C ASN A 22 5.20 7.37 9.38
N THR A 23 4.39 7.19 10.43
CA THR A 23 3.16 6.37 10.37
C THR A 23 2.13 6.98 9.42
N LEU A 24 1.99 8.32 9.45
CA LEU A 24 1.13 9.07 8.53
C LEU A 24 1.59 8.96 7.08
N ILE A 25 2.89 9.15 6.83
CA ILE A 25 3.46 9.02 5.49
C ILE A 25 3.19 7.63 4.94
N LEU A 26 3.42 6.58 5.73
CA LEU A 26 3.17 5.20 5.35
C LEU A 26 1.70 4.98 4.95
N GLY A 27 0.76 5.51 5.75
CA GLY A 27 -0.68 5.43 5.47
C GLY A 27 -1.07 6.17 4.18
N PHE A 28 -0.58 7.40 4.00
CA PHE A 28 -0.82 8.19 2.79
C PHE A 28 -0.18 7.58 1.55
N SER A 29 1.03 7.05 1.65
CA SER A 29 1.71 6.36 0.55
C SER A 29 0.91 5.15 0.09
N LEU A 30 0.36 4.35 1.02
CA LEU A 30 -0.49 3.22 0.65
C LEU A 30 -1.79 3.66 -0.02
N TYR A 31 -2.42 4.73 0.49
CA TYR A 31 -3.62 5.29 -0.11
C TYR A 31 -3.37 5.82 -1.53
N LEU A 32 -2.32 6.62 -1.72
CA LEU A 32 -1.92 7.15 -3.03
C LEU A 32 -1.58 6.03 -4.00
N PHE A 33 -0.73 5.08 -3.59
CA PHE A 33 -0.38 3.93 -4.40
C PHE A 33 -1.62 3.13 -4.83
N GLY A 34 -2.55 2.93 -3.90
CA GLY A 34 -3.82 2.29 -4.18
C GLY A 34 -4.67 3.00 -5.21
N MET A 35 -4.88 4.30 -5.03
CA MET A 35 -5.63 5.14 -5.96
C MET A 35 -4.98 5.18 -7.35
N LEU A 36 -3.65 5.22 -7.42
CA LEU A 36 -2.91 5.20 -8.67
C LEU A 36 -3.08 3.90 -9.44
N ILE A 37 -2.81 2.77 -8.78
CA ILE A 37 -2.87 1.47 -9.44
C ILE A 37 -4.30 1.11 -9.80
N ALA A 38 -5.24 1.30 -8.87
CA ALA A 38 -6.62 0.99 -9.18
C ALA A 38 -7.19 1.93 -10.24
N GLY A 39 -6.83 3.22 -10.19
CA GLY A 39 -7.20 4.19 -11.22
C GLY A 39 -6.63 3.81 -12.59
N SER A 40 -5.36 3.41 -12.67
CA SER A 40 -4.76 2.99 -13.93
C SER A 40 -5.37 1.70 -14.48
N LEU A 41 -5.64 0.71 -13.62
CA LEU A 41 -6.32 -0.53 -14.02
C LEU A 41 -7.75 -0.26 -14.51
N ILE A 42 -8.50 0.61 -13.84
CA ILE A 42 -9.85 1.01 -14.28
C ILE A 42 -9.79 1.68 -15.66
N VAL A 43 -8.84 2.60 -15.88
CA VAL A 43 -8.68 3.28 -17.17
C VAL A 43 -8.31 2.30 -18.28
N VAL A 44 -7.34 1.42 -18.04
CA VAL A 44 -6.92 0.40 -19.02
C VAL A 44 -8.08 -0.52 -19.38
N ASN A 45 -8.78 -1.06 -18.39
CA ASN A 45 -9.90 -1.97 -18.65
C ASN A 45 -11.06 -1.24 -19.35
N SER A 46 -11.35 0.02 -18.98
CA SER A 46 -12.38 0.82 -19.66
C SER A 46 -12.04 1.05 -21.15
N LEU A 47 -10.77 1.25 -21.48
CA LEU A 47 -10.32 1.43 -22.87
C LEU A 47 -10.35 0.13 -23.67
N ILE A 48 -10.13 -1.01 -23.01
CA ILE A 48 -10.33 -2.34 -23.58
C ILE A 48 -11.81 -2.56 -23.91
N ASP A 49 -12.70 -2.28 -22.97
CA ASP A 49 -14.16 -2.43 -23.15
C ASP A 49 -14.70 -1.53 -24.28
N MET A 50 -14.15 -0.33 -24.44
CA MET A 50 -14.49 0.58 -25.54
C MET A 50 -13.86 0.17 -26.89
N ASN A 51 -13.10 -0.93 -26.95
CA ASN A 51 -12.38 -1.41 -28.13
C ASN A 51 -11.44 -0.35 -28.75
N LEU A 52 -10.95 0.57 -27.92
CA LEU A 52 -10.14 1.70 -28.36
C LEU A 52 -8.64 1.40 -28.32
N VAL A 53 -8.23 0.24 -27.82
CA VAL A 53 -6.83 -0.16 -27.54
C VAL A 53 -5.88 0.03 -28.73
N ASN A 54 -6.37 -0.11 -29.96
CA ASN A 54 -5.57 0.06 -31.18
C ASN A 54 -5.53 1.50 -31.72
N SER A 55 -6.24 2.43 -31.10
CA SER A 55 -6.18 3.85 -31.48
C SER A 55 -4.98 4.52 -30.82
N GLN A 56 -4.26 5.37 -31.57
CA GLN A 56 -3.18 6.20 -31.01
C GLN A 56 -3.68 7.07 -29.83
N ALA A 57 -4.97 7.44 -29.84
CA ALA A 57 -5.62 8.17 -28.76
C ALA A 57 -5.77 7.33 -27.47
N ALA A 58 -6.00 6.02 -27.56
CA ALA A 58 -6.01 5.13 -26.39
C ALA A 58 -4.63 4.94 -25.79
N LEU A 59 -3.61 4.74 -26.63
CA LEU A 59 -2.22 4.66 -26.14
C LEU A 59 -1.79 5.96 -25.45
N PHE A 60 -2.17 7.12 -26.01
CA PHE A 60 -1.89 8.43 -25.40
C PHE A 60 -2.65 8.64 -24.08
N SER A 61 -3.91 8.22 -23.99
CA SER A 61 -4.70 8.31 -22.75
C SER A 61 -4.23 7.33 -21.67
N ILE A 62 -3.80 6.12 -22.02
CA ILE A 62 -3.11 5.18 -21.11
C ILE A 62 -1.82 5.80 -20.59
N LEU A 63 -0.99 6.36 -21.49
CA LEU A 63 0.24 7.04 -21.12
C LEU A 63 -0.02 8.21 -20.18
N LEU A 64 -1.01 9.06 -20.47
CA LEU A 64 -1.39 10.17 -19.58
C LEU A 64 -1.91 9.67 -18.23
N ALA A 65 -2.78 8.66 -18.22
CA ALA A 65 -3.38 8.09 -17.01
C ALA A 65 -2.38 7.35 -16.11
N ILE A 66 -1.25 6.90 -16.67
CA ILE A 66 -0.16 6.31 -15.89
C ILE A 66 0.86 7.38 -15.50
N ILE A 67 1.35 8.18 -16.46
CA ILE A 67 2.43 9.15 -16.24
C ILE A 67 1.99 10.26 -15.31
N VAL A 68 0.86 10.94 -15.58
CA VAL A 68 0.47 12.12 -14.80
C VAL A 68 0.25 11.76 -13.33
N PRO A 69 -0.49 10.70 -12.99
CA PRO A 69 -0.69 10.31 -11.61
C PRO A 69 0.60 9.78 -10.95
N THR A 70 1.44 9.05 -11.68
CA THR A 70 2.75 8.57 -11.17
C THR A 70 3.68 9.75 -10.86
N VAL A 71 3.81 10.71 -11.78
CA VAL A 71 4.62 11.92 -11.58
C VAL A 71 4.07 12.75 -10.43
N LEU A 72 2.75 12.93 -10.34
CA LEU A 72 2.12 13.63 -9.21
C LEU A 72 2.38 12.92 -7.88
N SER A 73 2.32 11.60 -7.85
CA SER A 73 2.54 10.84 -6.63
C SER A 73 4.01 10.80 -6.22
N VAL A 74 4.93 10.66 -7.18
CA VAL A 74 6.37 10.83 -6.93
C VAL A 74 6.64 12.25 -6.44
N TYR A 75 6.05 13.26 -7.05
CA TYR A 75 6.16 14.64 -6.60
C TYR A 75 5.61 14.81 -5.18
N ILE A 76 4.41 14.32 -4.86
CA ILE A 76 3.83 14.40 -3.51
C ILE A 76 4.72 13.64 -2.50
N ILE A 77 5.19 12.44 -2.83
CA ILE A 77 6.07 11.63 -1.97
C ILE A 77 7.44 12.29 -1.75
N VAL A 78 8.06 12.83 -2.80
CA VAL A 78 9.41 13.40 -2.71
C VAL A 78 9.39 14.82 -2.15
N TYR A 79 8.44 15.66 -2.59
CA TYR A 79 8.38 17.09 -2.27
C TYR A 79 7.58 17.39 -1.02
N VAL A 80 6.39 16.78 -0.85
CA VAL A 80 5.54 17.02 0.34
C VAL A 80 6.01 16.16 1.50
N PHE A 81 6.40 14.92 1.23
CA PHE A 81 6.84 13.98 2.28
C PHE A 81 8.36 13.91 2.46
N ARG A 82 9.13 14.92 2.00
CA ARG A 82 10.59 15.07 2.18
C ARG A 82 11.07 14.34 3.46
N ALA A 83 11.73 13.21 3.23
CA ALA A 83 12.34 12.33 4.23
C ALA A 83 11.38 11.71 5.27
N ALA A 84 10.77 10.57 4.93
CA ALA A 84 10.67 9.47 5.88
C ALA A 84 11.96 8.64 5.78
N PRO A 85 12.93 8.77 6.72
CA PRO A 85 14.20 8.02 6.67
C PRO A 85 13.99 6.49 6.68
N VAL A 86 12.79 6.05 7.04
CA VAL A 86 12.36 4.65 7.09
C VAL A 86 12.34 3.98 5.70
N VAL A 87 12.07 4.73 4.62
CA VAL A 87 11.98 4.18 3.25
C VAL A 87 13.37 4.00 2.62
N SER A 88 14.37 4.75 3.08
CA SER A 88 15.71 4.78 2.49
C SER A 88 16.56 3.54 2.80
N GLU A 89 16.25 2.77 3.84
CA GLU A 89 17.27 1.87 4.40
C GLU A 89 17.47 0.57 3.62
N LYS A 90 16.51 0.02 2.86
CA LYS A 90 16.66 -1.30 2.20
C LYS A 90 15.76 -1.48 0.95
N SER A 91 16.14 -0.84 -0.15
CA SER A 91 15.43 -0.95 -1.45
C SER A 91 15.34 -2.39 -1.98
N GLU A 92 16.35 -3.21 -1.68
CA GLU A 92 16.41 -4.62 -2.05
C GLU A 92 15.25 -5.47 -1.50
N TYR A 93 14.82 -5.22 -0.26
CA TYR A 93 13.68 -5.93 0.32
C TYR A 93 12.35 -5.49 -0.27
N TRP A 94 12.25 -4.23 -0.69
CA TRP A 94 11.10 -3.73 -1.42
C TRP A 94 10.96 -4.40 -2.80
N ILE A 95 12.08 -4.47 -3.54
CA ILE A 95 12.11 -5.15 -4.83
C ILE A 95 11.81 -6.63 -4.66
N ALA A 96 12.46 -7.31 -3.72
CA ALA A 96 12.24 -8.74 -3.48
C ALA A 96 10.80 -9.06 -3.06
N SER A 97 10.23 -8.28 -2.13
CA SER A 97 8.85 -8.48 -1.67
C SER A 97 7.83 -8.25 -2.78
N SER A 98 8.12 -7.35 -3.72
CA SER A 98 7.23 -7.06 -4.85
C SER A 98 7.38 -8.05 -6.00
N SER A 99 8.61 -8.34 -6.43
CA SER A 99 8.87 -9.10 -7.65
C SER A 99 8.69 -10.61 -7.47
N ILE A 100 9.14 -11.18 -6.34
CA ILE A 100 9.13 -12.64 -6.14
C ILE A 100 7.70 -13.21 -6.14
N PRO A 101 6.73 -12.66 -5.38
CA PRO A 101 5.38 -13.23 -5.32
C PRO A 101 4.67 -13.13 -6.67
N PHE A 102 4.85 -12.04 -7.40
CA PHE A 102 4.32 -11.90 -8.75
C PHE A 102 4.92 -12.94 -9.69
N ALA A 103 6.26 -13.07 -9.75
CA ALA A 103 6.91 -14.05 -10.61
C ALA A 103 6.45 -15.48 -10.33
N VAL A 104 6.41 -15.88 -9.04
CA VAL A 104 6.02 -17.24 -8.62
C VAL A 104 4.55 -17.52 -8.93
N ILE A 105 3.64 -16.61 -8.55
CA ILE A 105 2.20 -16.83 -8.76
C ILE A 105 1.86 -16.85 -10.25
N TYR A 106 2.43 -15.96 -11.06
CA TYR A 106 2.21 -15.96 -12.50
C TYR A 106 2.79 -17.21 -13.16
N ALA A 107 3.98 -17.67 -12.77
CA ALA A 107 4.58 -18.89 -13.31
C ALA A 107 3.78 -20.15 -12.96
N ILE A 108 3.27 -20.26 -11.73
CA ILE A 108 2.42 -21.39 -11.33
C ILE A 108 1.09 -21.32 -12.09
N SER A 109 0.47 -20.15 -12.15
CA SER A 109 -0.84 -19.98 -12.79
C SER A 109 -0.77 -20.22 -14.30
N SER A 110 0.31 -19.80 -14.97
CA SER A 110 0.46 -20.04 -16.41
C SER A 110 0.61 -21.52 -16.78
N ILE A 111 1.15 -22.33 -15.88
CA ILE A 111 1.33 -23.78 -16.09
C ILE A 111 0.05 -24.54 -15.75
N TYR A 112 -0.59 -24.24 -14.62
CA TYR A 112 -1.67 -25.08 -14.08
C TYR A 112 -3.08 -24.54 -14.34
N CYS A 113 -3.28 -23.23 -14.34
CA CYS A 113 -4.60 -22.60 -14.43
C CYS A 113 -4.52 -21.30 -15.26
N PRO A 114 -4.28 -21.37 -16.59
CA PRO A 114 -4.09 -20.18 -17.41
C PRO A 114 -5.34 -19.30 -17.47
N GLU A 115 -6.53 -19.85 -17.20
CA GLU A 115 -7.78 -19.09 -17.24
C GLU A 115 -7.83 -17.96 -16.19
N ILE A 116 -7.11 -18.10 -15.07
CA ILE A 116 -7.12 -17.11 -13.98
C ILE A 116 -6.03 -16.04 -14.08
N LEU A 117 -5.24 -16.02 -15.17
CA LEU A 117 -4.11 -15.08 -15.30
C LEU A 117 -4.50 -13.60 -15.21
N HIS A 118 -5.75 -13.27 -15.54
CA HIS A 118 -6.29 -11.91 -15.46
C HIS A 118 -6.58 -11.45 -14.01
N VAL A 119 -6.65 -12.37 -13.03
CA VAL A 119 -7.01 -12.07 -11.62
C VAL A 119 -5.96 -12.49 -10.60
N VAL A 120 -5.00 -13.34 -10.96
CA VAL A 120 -3.95 -13.85 -10.04
C VAL A 120 -3.04 -12.77 -9.47
N TRP A 121 -2.95 -11.61 -10.13
CA TRP A 121 -2.24 -10.45 -9.60
C TRP A 121 -2.75 -10.02 -8.23
N TYR A 122 -4.03 -10.23 -7.94
CA TYR A 122 -4.63 -9.85 -6.66
C TYR A 122 -4.05 -10.67 -5.51
N LEU A 123 -3.93 -11.99 -5.70
CA LEU A 123 -3.28 -12.86 -4.72
C LEU A 123 -1.79 -12.52 -4.57
N ALA A 124 -1.09 -12.30 -5.70
CA ALA A 124 0.30 -11.91 -5.71
C ALA A 124 0.54 -10.61 -4.93
N LEU A 125 -0.35 -9.62 -5.07
CA LEU A 125 -0.34 -8.37 -4.33
C LEU A 125 -0.50 -8.60 -2.81
N GLY A 126 -1.47 -9.43 -2.41
CA GLY A 126 -1.68 -9.76 -1.00
C GLY A 126 -0.44 -10.40 -0.37
N LEU A 127 0.15 -11.38 -1.05
CA LEU A 127 1.38 -12.05 -0.60
C LEU A 127 2.58 -11.09 -0.57
N SER A 128 2.72 -10.23 -1.58
CA SER A 128 3.74 -9.18 -1.62
C SER A 128 3.66 -8.27 -0.39
N LEU A 129 2.46 -7.81 -0.03
CA LEU A 129 2.26 -6.97 1.15
C LEU A 129 2.55 -7.69 2.47
N LEU A 130 2.23 -8.98 2.57
CA LEU A 130 2.59 -9.79 3.73
C LEU A 130 4.11 -9.95 3.86
N ILE A 131 4.80 -10.22 2.76
CA ILE A 131 6.27 -10.32 2.74
C ILE A 131 6.88 -8.96 3.08
N ALA A 132 6.41 -7.87 2.47
CA ALA A 132 6.84 -6.52 2.83
C ALA A 132 6.61 -6.24 4.32
N SER A 133 5.48 -6.65 4.90
CA SER A 133 5.21 -6.47 6.33
C SER A 133 6.19 -7.23 7.23
N THR A 134 6.52 -8.48 6.88
CA THR A 134 7.50 -9.27 7.66
C THR A 134 8.91 -8.72 7.55
N LEU A 135 9.33 -8.29 6.35
CA LEU A 135 10.69 -7.83 6.09
C LEU A 135 10.94 -6.39 6.55
N LEU A 136 9.92 -5.53 6.47
CA LEU A 136 10.03 -4.08 6.67
C LEU A 136 9.25 -3.63 7.92
N GLU A 137 7.92 -3.72 7.90
CA GLU A 137 7.08 -3.16 8.97
C GLU A 137 7.36 -3.77 10.33
N THR A 138 7.68 -5.06 10.38
CA THR A 138 8.02 -5.73 11.64
C THR A 138 9.32 -5.20 12.22
N LYS A 139 10.32 -4.86 11.39
CA LYS A 139 11.56 -4.23 11.84
C LYS A 139 11.31 -2.79 12.29
N TRP A 140 10.59 -2.02 11.46
CA TRP A 140 10.24 -0.63 11.78
C TRP A 140 9.42 -0.50 13.05
N ALA A 141 8.49 -1.42 13.31
CA ALA A 141 7.73 -1.46 14.55
C ALA A 141 8.60 -1.82 15.76
N LYS A 142 9.52 -2.79 15.64
CA LYS A 142 10.47 -3.16 16.70
C LYS A 142 11.42 -2.01 17.05
N GLU A 143 11.79 -1.21 16.07
CA GLU A 143 12.66 -0.02 16.23
C GLU A 143 11.88 1.24 16.64
N ASN A 144 10.59 1.13 16.98
CA ASN A 144 9.70 2.24 17.29
C ASN A 144 9.69 3.33 16.21
N LYS A 145 9.92 2.99 14.94
CA LYS A 145 9.92 3.93 13.80
C LYS A 145 8.51 4.21 13.28
N ILE A 146 7.56 3.29 13.50
CA ILE A 146 6.15 3.39 13.13
C ILE A 146 5.26 2.79 14.22
N TRP A 147 4.01 3.24 14.31
CA TRP A 147 3.01 2.66 15.20
C TRP A 147 2.05 1.70 14.49
N ALA A 148 1.80 1.89 13.19
CA ALA A 148 0.90 1.05 12.39
C ALA A 148 1.62 0.04 11.50
N LYS A 149 0.90 -0.99 11.08
CA LYS A 149 1.35 -2.02 10.13
C LYS A 149 0.36 -2.17 8.96
N PRO A 150 0.17 -1.11 8.14
CA PRO A 150 -0.78 -1.12 7.03
C PRO A 150 -0.55 -2.22 5.98
N TYR A 151 0.69 -2.61 5.67
CA TYR A 151 0.96 -3.68 4.71
C TYR A 151 0.50 -5.02 5.25
N MET A 152 0.67 -5.28 6.56
CA MET A 152 0.14 -6.46 7.21
C MET A 152 -1.38 -6.53 7.04
N LEU A 153 -2.07 -5.44 7.35
CA LEU A 153 -3.53 -5.40 7.31
C LEU A 153 -4.06 -5.56 5.89
N SER A 154 -3.51 -4.81 4.93
CA SER A 154 -3.89 -4.93 3.52
C SER A 154 -3.59 -6.30 2.96
N GLY A 155 -2.40 -6.84 3.26
CA GLY A 155 -1.99 -8.18 2.81
C GLY A 155 -2.95 -9.25 3.32
N LEU A 156 -3.31 -9.21 4.61
CA LEU A 156 -4.30 -10.14 5.18
C LEU A 156 -5.66 -10.02 4.52
N LEU A 157 -6.19 -8.80 4.36
CA LEU A 157 -7.50 -8.58 3.72
C LEU A 157 -7.51 -9.10 2.29
N ILE A 158 -6.49 -8.76 1.49
CA ILE A 158 -6.39 -9.15 0.08
C ILE A 158 -6.21 -10.67 -0.04
N THR A 159 -5.29 -11.27 0.71
CA THR A 159 -5.08 -12.72 0.68
C THR A 159 -6.33 -13.47 1.14
N PHE A 160 -7.04 -12.97 2.15
CA PHE A 160 -8.29 -13.58 2.63
C PHE A 160 -9.41 -13.53 1.59
N LEU A 161 -9.51 -12.44 0.82
CA LEU A 161 -10.51 -12.27 -0.24
C LEU A 161 -10.12 -12.93 -1.56
N SER A 162 -8.85 -13.30 -1.73
CA SER A 162 -8.32 -13.87 -2.97
C SER A 162 -9.03 -15.15 -3.44
N PRO A 163 -9.41 -16.12 -2.58
CA PRO A 163 -10.14 -17.31 -3.01
C PRO A 163 -11.47 -16.97 -3.69
N ALA A 164 -12.20 -15.96 -3.21
CA ALA A 164 -13.45 -15.53 -3.82
C ALA A 164 -13.24 -14.92 -5.20
N VAL A 165 -12.20 -14.07 -5.35
CA VAL A 165 -11.82 -13.46 -6.63
C VAL A 165 -11.40 -14.53 -7.64
N ILE A 166 -10.56 -15.49 -7.23
CA ILE A 166 -10.11 -16.60 -8.09
C ILE A 166 -11.30 -17.49 -8.49
N TYR A 167 -12.18 -17.81 -7.54
CA TYR A 167 -13.39 -18.60 -7.82
C TYR A 167 -14.28 -17.92 -8.87
N LEU A 168 -14.48 -16.61 -8.76
CA LEU A 168 -15.23 -15.85 -9.77
C LEU A 168 -14.50 -15.78 -11.10
N GLY A 169 -13.17 -15.63 -11.11
CA GLY A 169 -12.31 -15.75 -12.30
C GLY A 169 -12.48 -17.05 -13.08
N LEU A 170 -12.75 -18.16 -12.38
CA LEU A 170 -13.01 -19.47 -12.99
C LEU A 170 -14.44 -19.65 -13.50
N LYS A 171 -15.41 -18.88 -12.99
CA LYS A 171 -16.85 -19.16 -13.19
C LYS A 171 -17.58 -18.10 -14.01
N VAL A 172 -17.15 -16.85 -13.97
CA VAL A 172 -17.86 -15.73 -14.56
C VAL A 172 -17.10 -15.25 -15.79
N GLN A 173 -17.66 -15.49 -16.97
CA GLN A 173 -17.09 -15.01 -18.25
C GLN A 173 -17.56 -13.60 -18.64
N THR A 174 -18.59 -13.07 -17.98
CA THR A 174 -19.35 -11.90 -18.45
C THR A 174 -19.12 -10.60 -17.67
N ALA A 175 -18.55 -10.68 -16.46
CA ALA A 175 -18.15 -9.52 -15.67
C ALA A 175 -16.70 -9.73 -15.26
N ASP A 176 -15.78 -8.87 -15.74
CA ASP A 176 -14.35 -9.05 -15.55
C ASP A 176 -14.00 -9.02 -14.05
N PRO A 177 -13.65 -10.18 -13.43
CA PRO A 177 -13.37 -10.26 -12.01
C PRO A 177 -12.11 -9.45 -11.63
N ALA A 178 -11.34 -8.96 -12.60
CA ALA A 178 -10.28 -7.98 -12.38
C ALA A 178 -10.83 -6.63 -11.87
N TYR A 179 -12.03 -6.20 -12.29
CA TYR A 179 -12.66 -4.98 -11.72
C TYR A 179 -13.03 -5.18 -10.25
N LEU A 180 -13.56 -6.35 -9.90
CA LEU A 180 -13.85 -6.70 -8.51
C LEU A 180 -12.56 -6.71 -7.68
N ALA A 181 -11.50 -7.36 -8.17
CA ALA A 181 -10.19 -7.37 -7.52
C ALA A 181 -9.64 -5.94 -7.32
N THR A 182 -9.81 -5.07 -8.31
CA THR A 182 -9.40 -3.66 -8.25
C THR A 182 -10.20 -2.89 -7.19
N GLY A 183 -11.52 -3.05 -7.15
CA GLY A 183 -12.38 -2.43 -6.14
C GLY A 183 -12.06 -2.92 -4.71
N LEU A 184 -11.86 -4.23 -4.54
CA LEU A 184 -11.47 -4.80 -3.24
C LEU A 184 -10.08 -4.34 -2.79
N THR A 185 -9.15 -4.13 -3.73
CA THR A 185 -7.82 -3.55 -3.45
C THR A 185 -7.96 -2.14 -2.90
N LEU A 186 -8.78 -1.29 -3.53
CA LEU A 186 -9.07 0.07 -3.05
C LEU A 186 -9.65 0.06 -1.64
N ILE A 187 -10.62 -0.82 -1.38
CA ILE A 187 -11.24 -0.94 -0.06
C ILE A 187 -10.19 -1.35 0.98
N ALA A 188 -9.37 -2.36 0.69
CA ALA A 188 -8.32 -2.82 1.60
C ALA A 188 -7.30 -1.70 1.90
N PHE A 189 -6.88 -0.95 0.89
CA PHE A 189 -5.95 0.16 1.05
C PHE A 189 -6.57 1.36 1.78
N CYS A 190 -7.85 1.65 1.54
CA CYS A 190 -8.59 2.66 2.29
C CYS A 190 -8.64 2.30 3.78
N ILE A 191 -9.06 1.06 4.11
CA ILE A 191 -9.12 0.56 5.50
C ILE A 191 -7.75 0.66 6.17
N SER A 192 -6.68 0.20 5.50
CA SER A 192 -5.33 0.22 6.05
C SER A 192 -4.73 1.63 6.16
N GLY A 193 -5.03 2.51 5.22
CA GLY A 193 -4.67 3.93 5.28
C GLY A 193 -5.34 4.62 6.47
N THR A 194 -6.66 4.49 6.59
CA THR A 194 -7.43 5.04 7.72
C THR A 194 -6.98 4.45 9.05
N TYR A 195 -6.73 3.14 9.12
CA TYR A 195 -6.17 2.49 10.30
C TYR A 195 -4.83 3.13 10.72
N SER A 196 -3.96 3.42 9.75
CA SER A 196 -2.66 4.05 10.02
C SER A 196 -2.79 5.46 10.55
N ILE A 197 -3.70 6.26 10.00
CA ILE A 197 -4.00 7.62 10.45
C ILE A 197 -4.55 7.59 11.88
N VAL A 198 -5.59 6.79 12.15
CA VAL A 198 -6.21 6.68 13.48
C VAL A 198 -5.19 6.20 14.51
N LYS A 199 -4.33 5.24 14.16
CA LYS A 199 -3.29 4.76 15.07
C LYS A 199 -2.18 5.79 15.27
N ALA A 200 -1.87 6.60 14.26
CA ALA A 200 -0.95 7.71 14.40
C ALA A 200 -1.47 8.75 15.41
N GLU A 201 -2.72 9.17 15.27
CA GLU A 201 -3.37 10.11 16.19
C GLU A 201 -3.43 9.56 17.62
N ARG A 202 -3.87 8.30 17.78
CA ARG A 202 -3.93 7.66 19.11
C ARG A 202 -2.54 7.55 19.75
N GLY A 203 -1.50 7.18 18.98
CA GLY A 203 -0.13 7.12 19.48
C GLY A 203 0.38 8.47 19.99
N LEU A 204 -0.01 9.56 19.33
CA LEU A 204 0.33 10.92 19.75
C LEU A 204 -0.45 11.38 21.00
N ILE A 205 -1.72 10.99 21.12
CA ILE A 205 -2.64 11.44 22.20
C ILE A 205 -2.54 10.59 23.48
N PHE A 206 -2.54 9.25 23.40
CA PHE A 206 -2.61 8.38 24.58
C PHE A 206 -1.35 8.44 25.46
N GLU A 207 -0.18 8.69 24.89
CA GLU A 207 1.04 8.87 25.68
C GLU A 207 1.17 10.26 26.32
N ARG A 208 0.26 11.21 26.03
CA ARG A 208 0.08 12.44 26.82
C ARG A 208 -0.70 12.19 28.11
N GLY A 209 -1.65 11.24 28.10
CA GLY A 209 -2.51 10.94 29.25
C GLY A 209 -1.90 10.00 30.30
N ALA A 210 -0.84 9.26 29.95
CA ALA A 210 -0.18 8.30 30.85
C ALA A 210 0.76 8.96 31.88
N LYS A 211 1.15 10.23 31.70
CA LYS A 211 1.80 11.01 32.77
C LYS A 211 0.72 11.73 33.58
N LYS A 212 0.05 11.00 34.48
CA LYS A 212 -0.64 11.63 35.61
C LYS A 212 0.41 12.35 36.46
N PRO A 213 0.12 13.58 36.96
CA PRO A 213 1.01 14.24 37.90
C PRO A 213 1.02 13.42 39.20
N SER A 214 2.16 12.78 39.49
CA SER A 214 2.54 12.38 40.84
C SER A 214 3.32 13.50 41.49
#